data_AF-A0A0G1Q2X1-F1
#
_entry.id   AF-A0A0G1Q2X1-F1
#
_cell.length_a   1.000
_cell.length_b   1.000
_cell.length_c   1.000
_cell.angle_alpha   90.00
_cell.angle_beta   90.00
_cell.angle_gamma   90.00
#
_symmetry.space_group_name_H-M   'P 1'
#
loop_
_entity.id
_entity.type
_entity.pdbx_description
1 polymer ?
#
loop_
_entity_poly.entity_id
_entity_poly.type
_entity_poly.pdbx_seq_one_letter_code
_entity_poly.pdbx_strand_id
1 'polypeptide(L)' 'MQQQQDYSVKKVSPTLIVEVKKALKSINSHGSVEIYVQSGVVTQITVRNIKKTTSTNGNNGRGQRRTLEL' A
#
# COMPACT_ATOMS: atom_id res chain seq x y z
N MET A 1 -4.24 11.68 39.70
CA MET A 1 -3.84 12.54 38.56
C MET A 1 -3.89 11.70 37.30
N GLN A 2 -4.89 11.92 36.44
CA GLN A 2 -4.94 11.23 35.14
C GLN A 2 -3.96 11.93 34.21
N GLN A 3 -2.93 11.22 33.77
CA GLN A 3 -1.98 11.73 32.79
C GLN A 3 -2.72 11.95 31.47
N GLN A 4 -2.66 13.16 30.94
CA GLN A 4 -3.24 13.53 29.66
C GLN A 4 -2.47 12.77 28.58
N GLN A 5 -3.07 11.72 28.02
CA GLN A 5 -2.49 10.98 26.90
C GLN A 5 -2.40 11.91 25.69
N ASP A 6 -1.18 12.16 25.21
CA ASP A 6 -0.94 12.91 23.98
C ASP A 6 -1.53 12.16 22.78
N TYR A 7 -2.62 12.69 22.24
CA TYR A 7 -3.29 12.11 21.08
C TYR A 7 -2.43 12.30 19.82
N SER A 8 -1.79 11.23 19.34
CA SER A 8 -0.95 11.28 18.14
C SER A 8 -1.72 11.70 16.88
N VAL A 9 -3.06 11.54 16.86
CA VAL A 9 -3.91 12.00 15.75
C VAL A 9 -4.15 13.50 15.73
N LYS A 10 -4.06 14.17 16.89
CA LYS A 10 -4.23 15.64 17.00
C LYS A 10 -2.90 16.36 16.95
N LYS A 11 -1.84 15.70 17.42
CA LYS A 11 -0.46 16.21 17.41
C LYS A 11 0.44 15.14 16.82
N VAL A 12 0.47 15.09 15.49
CA VAL A 12 1.25 14.09 14.76
C VAL A 12 2.74 14.35 15.02
N SER A 13 3.42 13.40 15.65
CA SER A 13 4.84 13.55 15.97
C SER A 13 5.71 13.42 14.72
N PRO A 14 6.87 14.09 14.65
CA PRO A 14 7.82 13.91 13.56
C PRO A 14 8.24 12.45 13.36
N THR A 15 8.37 11.69 14.46
CA THR A 15 8.67 10.26 14.45
C THR A 15 7.60 9.46 13.72
N LEU A 16 6.32 9.69 14.03
CA LEU A 16 5.20 9.00 13.38
C LEU A 16 5.17 9.30 11.87
N ILE A 17 5.49 10.54 11.46
CA ILE A 17 5.63 10.89 10.05
C ILE A 17 6.76 10.10 9.38
N VAL A 18 7.91 9.94 10.05
CA VAL A 18 9.04 9.14 9.53
C VAL A 18 8.66 7.68 9.39
N GLU A 19 7.94 7.11 10.35
CA GLU A 19 7.46 5.73 10.32
C GLU A 19 6.47 5.49 9.17
N VAL A 20 5.49 6.37 8.99
CA VAL A 20 4.54 6.30 7.86
C VAL A 20 5.28 6.41 6.53
N LYS A 21 6.26 7.33 6.41
CA LYS A 21 7.10 7.43 5.20
C LYS A 21 7.88 6.16 4.93
N LYS A 22 8.44 5.53 5.96
CA LYS A 22 9.19 4.27 5.84
C LYS A 22 8.28 3.12 5.41
N ALA A 23 7.08 3.03 6.00
CA ALA A 23 6.07 2.05 5.64
C ALA A 23 5.67 2.16 4.16
N LEU A 24 5.35 3.37 3.68
CA LEU A 24 5.00 3.61 2.28
C LEU A 24 6.16 3.26 1.33
N LYS A 25 7.39 3.65 1.65
CA LYS A 25 8.59 3.33 0.83
C LYS A 25 8.91 1.84 0.76
N SER A 26 8.46 1.05 1.73
CA SER A 26 8.70 -0.39 1.74
C SER A 26 7.80 -1.19 0.78
N ILE A 27 6.84 -0.51 0.11
CA ILE A 27 6.01 -1.12 -0.92
C ILE A 27 6.70 -0.97 -2.28
N ASN A 28 7.14 -2.09 -2.85
CA ASN A 28 7.94 -2.09 -4.07
C ASN A 28 7.11 -1.99 -5.37
N SER A 29 5.85 -2.45 -5.38
CA SER A 29 4.99 -2.37 -6.59
C SER A 29 3.53 -2.12 -6.25
N HIS A 30 2.89 -3.08 -5.58
CA HIS A 30 1.50 -2.98 -5.13
C HIS A 30 1.45 -3.34 -3.66
N GLY A 31 0.54 -2.71 -2.94
CA GLY A 31 0.39 -2.96 -1.52
C GLY A 31 -0.61 -2.03 -0.86
N SER A 32 -0.70 -2.16 0.46
CA SER A 32 -1.44 -1.25 1.33
C SER A 32 -0.61 -0.93 2.57
N VAL A 33 -0.85 0.25 3.13
CA VAL A 33 -0.46 0.60 4.50
C VAL A 33 -1.74 0.80 5.28
N GLU A 34 -1.86 0.13 6.42
CA GLU A 34 -3.01 0.19 7.32
C GLU A 34 -2.55 0.76 8.67
N ILE A 35 -3.21 1.80 9.15
CA ILE A 35 -2.88 2.48 10.40
C ILE A 35 -4.02 2.25 11.39
N TYR A 36 -3.69 1.66 12.54
CA TYR A 36 -4.62 1.43 13.63
C TYR A 36 -4.42 2.44 14.73
N VAL A 37 -5.54 3.01 15.18
CA VAL A 37 -5.59 4.03 16.23
C VAL A 37 -6.47 3.52 17.36
N GLN A 38 -5.95 3.54 18.58
CA GLN A 38 -6.70 3.25 19.80
C GLN A 38 -6.55 4.41 20.77
N SER A 39 -7.67 4.86 21.34
CA SER A 39 -7.69 6.00 22.27
C SER A 39 -7.01 7.26 21.69
N GLY A 40 -7.11 7.47 20.37
CA GLY A 40 -6.51 8.60 19.65
C GLY A 40 -4.97 8.56 19.56
N VAL A 41 -4.35 7.41 19.82
CA VAL A 41 -2.93 7.15 19.61
C VAL A 41 -2.77 6.05 18.56
N VAL A 42 -1.85 6.24 17.61
CA VAL A 42 -1.47 5.19 16.66
C VAL A 42 -0.76 4.08 17.42
N THR A 43 -1.33 2.88 17.38
CA THR A 43 -0.79 1.71 18.08
C THR A 43 -0.12 0.72 17.13
N GLN A 44 -0.48 0.75 15.84
CA GLN A 44 0.07 -0.17 14.86
C GLN A 44 0.05 0.43 13.45
N ILE A 45 1.12 0.17 12.71
CA ILE A 45 1.20 0.38 11.26
C ILE A 45 1.50 -0.98 10.62
N THR A 46 0.61 -1.44 9.75
CA THR A 46 0.78 -2.69 9.00
C THR A 46 1.06 -2.37 7.55
N VAL A 47 2.03 -3.09 6.95
CA VAL A 47 2.32 -3.00 5.52
C VAL A 47 2.03 -4.34 4.87
N ARG A 48 1.21 -4.32 3.81
CA ARG A 48 0.96 -5.49 2.97
C ARG A 48 1.61 -5.28 1.61
N ASN A 49 2.60 -6.09 1.29
CA ASN A 49 3.16 -6.17 -0.06
C ASN A 49 2.34 -7.16 -0.90
N ILE A 50 1.89 -6.73 -2.07
CA ILE A 50 1.03 -7.51 -2.96
C ILE A 50 1.77 -7.77 -4.27
N LYS A 51 2.04 -9.04 -4.55
CA LYS A 51 2.49 -9.49 -5.87
C LYS A 51 1.28 -9.80 -6.73
N LYS A 52 1.03 -9.01 -7.77
CA LYS A 52 0.03 -9.36 -8.78
C LYS A 52 0.56 -10.52 -9.61
N THR A 53 -0.19 -11.61 -9.67
CA THR A 53 0.21 -12.85 -10.37
C THR A 53 -0.42 -12.99 -11.75
N THR A 54 -1.46 -12.21 -12.02
CA THR A 54 -2.11 -12.14 -13.33
C THR A 54 -1.65 -10.87 -14.03
N SER A 55 -0.67 -11.00 -14.93
CA SER A 55 -0.53 -10.03 -16.01
C SER A 55 -1.69 -10.25 -16.96
N THR A 56 -2.47 -9.21 -17.23
CA THR A 56 -3.15 -9.08 -18.51
C THR A 56 -2.08 -9.13 -19.59
N ASN A 57 -1.66 -10.33 -19.99
CA ASN A 57 -1.25 -10.57 -21.37
C ASN A 57 -2.51 -10.39 -22.21
N GLY A 58 -2.90 -9.13 -22.41
CA GLY A 58 -3.81 -8.72 -23.47
C GLY A 58 -3.13 -8.87 -24.82
N ASN A 59 -2.55 -10.04 -25.12
CA ASN A 59 -2.36 -10.49 -26.49
C ASN A 59 -3.66 -11.16 -26.92
N ASN A 60 -4.75 -10.38 -26.95
CA ASN A 60 -5.92 -10.75 -27.71
C ASN A 60 -5.51 -10.68 -29.19
N GLY A 61 -5.46 -11.84 -29.83
CA GLY A 61 -4.98 -12.03 -31.18
C GLY A 61 -5.59 -11.08 -32.20
N ARG A 62 -4.83 -10.04 -32.57
CA ARG A 62 -5.02 -9.37 -33.85
C ARG A 62 -4.56 -10.34 -34.94
N GLY A 63 -5.52 -10.70 -35.79
CA GLY A 63 -5.47 -11.87 -36.65
C GLY A 63 -4.23 -11.98 -37.54
N GLN A 64 -3.59 -13.15 -37.46
CA GLN A 64 -2.92 -13.70 -38.63
C GLN A 64 -4.01 -14.24 -39.57
N ARG A 65 -4.50 -13.41 -40.49
CA ARG A 65 -5.07 -13.91 -41.74
C ARG A 65 -3.92 -14.61 -42.47
N ARG A 66 -3.89 -15.95 -42.42
CA ARG A 66 -3.13 -16.72 -43.42
C ARG A 66 -3.89 -16.57 -44.74
N THR A 67 -3.35 -15.76 -45.65
CA THR A 67 -3.68 -15.89 -47.07
C THR A 67 -3.09 -17.21 -47.52
N LEU A 68 -3.94 -18.17 -47.90
CA LEU A 68 -3.53 -19.34 -48.66
C LEU A 68 -3.40 -18.88 -50.11
N GLU A 69 -2.16 -18.81 -50.60
CA GLU A 69 -1.92 -18.76 -52.05
C GLU A 69 -2.07 -20.18 -52.59
N LEU A 70 -2.90 -20.32 -53.64
CA LEU A 70 -3.02 -21.48 -54.50
C LEU A 70 -2.09 -21.31 -55.70
#